data_AF-A0A8H7CXK5-F1
#
_entry.id   AF-A0A8H7CXK5-F1
#
_cell.length_a   1.000
_cell.length_b   1.000
_cell.length_c   1.000
_cell.angle_alpha   90.00
_cell.angle_beta   90.00
_cell.angle_gamma   90.00
#
_symmetry.space_group_name_H-M   'P 1'
#
loop_
_entity.id
_entity.type
_entity.pdbx_description
1 polymer ?
#
loop_
_entity_poly.entity_id
_entity_poly.type
_entity_poly.pdbx_seq_one_letter_code
_entity_poly.pdbx_strand_id
1 'polypeptide(L)'
;MIDVTPTSRQPNREPWTLDRLYHERAIALGLAIDPNTNTTYTSALNSFITFVKIHGFPIEPTEETLSLFAVFMSAHINPRSVNSYLSGICNQLEPYFPDVRARRNSPLVTRTVAGCMRRYGTPVRRKRPICEDDIIQVIDDIGQSTAHDDRLFLSMLTTGRDGLLRLGEMTTSDTVAFRSSRKLTLRHTQPTAAPTPRIFLRLPLLLCDALFPLNRELWLRSNGAVPTCAWFITRLKAYFPHDVAGQSLRAGGATSLAEAGVPPNVIQGIGRWASDAFQIYIRKNPVLLQAMLFGRPVHQPPAAAPL
;
A
#
# COMPACT_ATOMS: atom_id res chain seq x y z
N MET A 1 47.07 -2.77 -3.09
CA MET A 1 46.18 -2.21 -4.13
C MET A 1 45.52 -3.41 -4.78
N ILE A 2 44.20 -3.53 -4.76
CA ILE A 2 43.50 -4.66 -5.39
C ILE A 2 43.40 -4.33 -6.87
N ASP A 3 44.13 -5.05 -7.71
CA ASP A 3 44.08 -4.85 -9.15
C ASP A 3 42.78 -5.43 -9.73
N VAL A 4 42.11 -4.64 -10.57
CA VAL A 4 40.89 -5.08 -11.26
C VAL A 4 41.29 -6.10 -12.33
N THR A 5 40.64 -7.26 -12.32
CA THR A 5 40.95 -8.33 -13.29
C THR A 5 40.77 -7.83 -14.73
N PRO A 6 41.76 -8.09 -15.62
CA PRO A 6 41.76 -7.59 -17.01
C PRO A 6 40.64 -8.15 -17.89
N THR A 7 39.89 -9.16 -17.42
CA THR A 7 38.72 -9.73 -18.09
C THR A 7 37.43 -8.91 -17.90
N SER A 8 37.47 -7.85 -17.09
CA SER A 8 36.35 -6.96 -16.82
C SER A 8 36.00 -6.10 -18.05
N ARG A 9 34.92 -6.44 -18.77
CA ARG A 9 34.37 -5.67 -19.90
C ARG A 9 33.61 -4.40 -19.48
N GLN A 10 34.06 -3.70 -18.44
CA GLN A 10 33.40 -2.46 -18.02
C GLN A 10 33.76 -1.34 -19.02
N PRO A 11 32.78 -0.54 -19.47
CA PRO A 11 33.06 0.61 -20.33
C PRO A 11 33.95 1.60 -19.58
N ASN A 12 34.78 2.35 -20.31
CA ASN A 12 35.59 3.41 -19.71
C ASN A 12 34.67 4.47 -19.09
N ARG A 13 34.88 4.76 -17.81
CA ARG A 13 34.09 5.75 -17.06
C ARG A 13 35.05 6.82 -16.56
N GLU A 14 34.83 8.06 -16.97
CA GLU A 14 35.57 9.20 -16.43
C GLU A 14 35.41 9.26 -14.90
N PRO A 15 36.51 9.42 -14.14
CA PRO A 15 36.45 9.49 -12.70
C PRO A 15 35.66 10.72 -12.26
N TRP A 16 34.72 10.53 -11.33
CA TRP A 16 34.02 11.63 -10.69
C TRP A 16 34.86 12.23 -9.58
N THR A 17 34.76 13.54 -9.39
CA THR A 17 35.33 14.20 -8.20
C THR A 17 34.64 13.70 -6.93
N LEU A 18 35.34 13.79 -5.80
CA LEU A 18 34.78 13.38 -4.51
C LEU A 18 33.50 14.17 -4.16
N ASP A 19 33.49 15.48 -4.46
CA ASP A 19 32.32 16.34 -4.26
C ASP A 19 31.12 15.88 -5.09
N ARG A 20 31.35 15.50 -6.36
CA ARG A 20 30.30 14.94 -7.20
C ARG A 20 29.77 13.63 -6.63
N LEU A 21 30.65 12.74 -6.17
CA LEU A 21 30.23 11.48 -5.54
C LEU A 21 29.36 11.72 -4.30
N TYR A 22 29.70 12.70 -3.46
CA TYR A 22 28.88 13.06 -2.31
C TYR A 22 27.54 13.69 -2.70
N HIS A 23 27.53 14.56 -3.71
CA HIS A 23 26.31 15.18 -4.22
C HIS A 23 25.33 14.15 -4.81
N GLU A 24 25.82 13.28 -5.70
CA GLU A 24 25.01 12.23 -6.33
C GLU A 24 24.49 11.23 -5.29
N ARG A 25 25.31 10.88 -4.28
CA ARG A 25 24.87 10.05 -3.16
C ARG A 25 23.76 10.73 -2.36
N ALA A 26 23.87 12.03 -2.09
CA ALA A 26 22.83 12.77 -1.36
C ALA A 26 21.51 12.81 -2.15
N ILE A 27 21.55 13.01 -3.47
CA ILE A 27 20.37 12.93 -4.34
C ILE A 27 19.76 11.53 -4.28
N ALA A 28 20.58 10.48 -4.44
CA ALA A 28 20.11 9.10 -4.42
C ALA A 28 19.44 8.74 -3.08
N LEU A 29 20.01 9.17 -1.95
CA LEU A 29 19.42 8.98 -0.63
C LEU A 29 18.09 9.74 -0.47
N GLY A 30 18.00 10.96 -1.01
CA GLY A 30 16.75 11.75 -1.00
C GLY A 30 15.64 11.12 -1.83
N LEU A 31 15.98 10.55 -3.00
CA LEU A 31 15.02 9.87 -3.89
C LEU A 31 14.60 8.48 -3.41
N ALA A 32 15.36 7.87 -2.48
CA ALA A 32 15.04 6.55 -1.95
C ALA A 32 13.77 6.53 -1.08
N ILE A 33 13.27 7.69 -0.65
CA ILE A 33 12.12 7.81 0.24
C ILE A 33 10.99 8.56 -0.47
N ASP A 34 9.81 7.95 -0.51
CA ASP A 34 8.63 8.61 -1.06
C ASP A 34 8.30 9.89 -0.25
N PRO A 35 7.92 11.02 -0.89
CA PRO A 35 7.65 12.27 -0.19
C PRO A 35 6.63 12.15 0.97
N ASN A 36 5.60 11.31 0.81
CA ASN A 36 4.61 11.08 1.86
C ASN A 36 5.22 10.33 3.07
N THR A 37 6.12 9.38 2.80
CA THR A 37 6.89 8.68 3.83
C THR A 37 7.82 9.64 4.56
N ASN A 38 8.48 10.54 3.83
CA ASN A 38 9.35 11.55 4.44
C ASN A 38 8.56 12.44 5.40
N THR A 39 7.37 12.93 5.01
CA THR A 39 6.49 13.70 5.90
C THR A 39 6.10 12.92 7.16
N THR A 40 5.81 11.61 7.02
CA THR A 40 5.51 10.74 8.17
C THR A 40 6.70 10.61 9.11
N TYR A 41 7.91 10.43 8.57
CA TYR A 41 9.13 10.33 9.37
C TYR A 41 9.49 11.66 10.05
N THR A 42 9.29 12.79 9.38
CA THR A 42 9.44 14.12 9.97
C THR A 42 8.47 14.33 11.13
N SER A 43 7.22 13.89 11.00
CA SER A 43 6.25 13.93 12.11
C SER A 43 6.68 13.06 13.30
N ALA A 44 7.24 11.88 13.03
CA ALA A 44 7.79 11.01 14.07
C ALA A 44 8.99 11.65 14.78
N LEU A 45 9.91 12.26 14.03
CA LEU A 45 11.04 12.99 14.60
C LEU A 45 10.56 14.16 15.45
N ASN A 46 9.63 14.98 14.97
CA ASN A 46 9.08 16.10 15.73
C ASN A 46 8.46 15.63 17.07
N SER A 47 7.77 14.49 17.06
CA SER A 47 7.22 13.89 18.28
C SER A 47 8.32 13.50 19.27
N PHE A 48 9.42 12.93 18.77
CA PHE A 48 10.59 12.59 19.60
C PHE A 48 11.30 13.83 20.14
N ILE A 49 11.51 14.87 19.32
CA ILE A 49 12.11 16.13 19.75
C ILE A 49 11.29 16.77 20.86
N THR A 50 9.96 16.79 20.72
CA THR A 50 9.07 17.31 21.76
C THR A 50 9.21 16.50 23.05
N PHE A 51 9.18 15.16 22.97
CA PHE A 51 9.40 14.28 24.12
C PHE A 51 10.73 14.56 24.83
N VAL A 52 11.82 14.64 24.07
CA VAL A 52 13.15 14.93 24.62
C VAL A 52 13.19 16.29 25.33
N LYS A 53 12.57 17.33 24.73
CA LYS A 53 12.50 18.67 25.32
C LYS A 53 11.71 18.72 26.62
N ILE A 54 10.53 18.11 26.66
CA ILE A 54 9.67 18.15 27.86
C ILE A 54 10.24 17.35 29.04
N HIS A 55 11.10 16.36 28.76
CA HIS A 55 11.72 15.51 29.79
C HIS A 55 13.19 15.86 30.07
N GLY A 56 13.76 16.87 29.39
CA GLY A 56 15.14 17.29 29.59
C GLY A 56 16.20 16.27 29.14
N PHE A 57 15.87 15.40 28.18
CA PHE A 57 16.84 14.45 27.63
C PHE A 57 17.76 15.12 26.58
N PRO A 58 18.93 14.52 26.28
CA PRO A 58 19.71 14.87 25.09
C PRO A 58 18.97 14.48 23.79
N ILE A 59 19.27 15.20 22.70
CA ILE A 59 18.71 14.90 21.38
C ILE A 59 19.22 13.57 20.81
N GLU A 60 20.41 13.13 21.24
CA GLU A 60 21.00 11.87 20.84
C GLU A 60 20.14 10.70 21.36
N PRO A 61 19.60 9.85 20.46
CA PRO A 61 18.79 8.72 20.91
C PRO A 61 19.67 7.64 21.53
N THR A 62 19.35 7.24 22.75
CA THR A 62 19.95 6.11 23.45
C THR A 62 18.93 4.97 23.53
N GLU A 63 19.37 3.78 23.93
CA GLU A 63 18.45 2.66 24.18
C GLU A 63 17.40 3.04 25.24
N GLU A 64 17.84 3.74 26.28
CA GLU A 64 16.99 4.25 27.34
C GLU A 64 15.96 5.26 26.80
N THR A 65 16.41 6.33 26.13
CA THR A 65 15.47 7.38 25.67
C THR A 65 14.49 6.86 24.63
N LEU A 66 14.90 5.95 23.74
CA LEU A 66 14.00 5.29 22.78
C LEU A 66 12.99 4.37 23.48
N SER A 67 13.40 3.65 24.52
CA SER A 67 12.50 2.79 25.29
C SER A 67 11.47 3.60 26.07
N LEU A 68 11.88 4.70 26.72
CA LEU A 68 10.99 5.61 27.45
C LEU A 68 10.03 6.32 26.49
N PHE A 69 10.52 6.77 25.34
CA PHE A 69 9.67 7.32 24.29
C PHE A 69 8.61 6.33 23.84
N ALA A 70 8.98 5.04 23.66
CA ALA A 70 8.03 4.02 23.26
C ALA A 70 6.92 3.82 24.30
N VAL A 71 7.26 3.84 25.59
CA VAL A 71 6.26 3.77 26.69
C VAL A 71 5.36 4.99 26.69
N PHE A 72 5.95 6.20 26.64
CA PHE A 72 5.23 7.46 26.65
C PHE A 72 4.23 7.54 25.49
N MET A 73 4.69 7.32 24.25
CA MET A 73 3.81 7.40 23.08
C MET A 73 2.75 6.31 23.08
N SER A 74 3.06 5.09 23.55
CA SER A 74 2.08 4.00 23.58
C SER A 74 0.92 4.25 24.54
N ALA A 75 1.08 5.16 25.51
CA ALA A 75 -0.01 5.60 26.38
C ALA A 75 -0.98 6.58 25.68
N HIS A 76 -0.53 7.24 24.60
CA HIS A 76 -1.28 8.30 23.90
C HIS A 76 -1.77 7.90 22.51
N ILE A 77 -1.09 6.97 21.84
CA ILE A 77 -1.43 6.50 20.50
C ILE A 77 -1.38 4.97 20.42
N ASN A 78 -1.87 4.41 19.31
CA ASN A 78 -1.79 2.97 19.09
C ASN A 78 -0.31 2.50 19.14
N PRO A 79 0.04 1.50 19.96
CA PRO A 79 1.42 1.03 20.11
C PRO A 79 2.02 0.49 18.80
N ARG A 80 1.18 0.06 17.83
CA ARG A 80 1.66 -0.33 16.51
C ARG A 80 2.20 0.85 15.71
N SER A 81 1.63 2.04 15.87
CA SER A 81 2.14 3.28 15.27
C SER A 81 3.49 3.67 15.87
N VAL A 82 3.73 3.40 17.15
CA VAL A 82 5.01 3.71 17.82
C VAL A 82 6.18 2.99 17.15
N ASN A 83 5.99 1.75 16.70
CA ASN A 83 7.05 1.05 15.96
C ASN A 83 7.40 1.74 14.62
N SER A 84 6.39 2.29 13.93
CA SER A 84 6.61 3.12 12.74
C SER A 84 7.30 4.44 13.07
N TYR A 85 6.98 5.05 14.22
CA TYR A 85 7.63 6.28 14.68
C TYR A 85 9.11 6.02 14.94
N LEU A 86 9.45 4.95 15.66
CA LEU A 86 10.84 4.55 15.91
C LEU A 86 11.63 4.36 14.61
N SER A 87 11.03 3.74 13.59
CA SER A 87 11.65 3.61 12.27
C SER A 87 11.90 4.97 11.60
N GLY A 88 10.94 5.90 11.68
CA GLY A 88 11.07 7.24 11.13
C GLY A 88 12.12 8.09 11.85
N ILE A 89 12.16 8.02 13.18
CA ILE A 89 13.19 8.66 14.02
C ILE A 89 14.57 8.15 13.62
N CYS A 90 14.76 6.82 13.54
CA CYS A 90 16.03 6.25 13.13
C CYS A 90 16.44 6.74 11.74
N ASN A 91 15.52 6.74 10.78
CA ASN A 91 15.85 7.18 9.42
C ASN A 91 16.28 8.65 9.34
N GLN A 92 15.63 9.54 10.09
CA GLN A 92 15.96 10.97 10.08
C GLN A 92 17.25 11.28 10.85
N LEU A 93 17.55 10.51 11.89
CA LEU A 93 18.69 10.75 12.78
C LEU A 93 19.95 9.98 12.39
N GLU A 94 19.85 8.91 11.61
CA GLU A 94 20.98 8.08 11.16
C GLU A 94 22.13 8.87 10.51
N PRO A 95 21.91 9.93 9.71
CA PRO A 95 23.02 10.75 9.20
C PRO A 95 23.85 11.45 10.28
N TYR A 96 23.26 11.72 11.45
CA TYR A 96 23.91 12.41 12.57
C TYR A 96 24.36 11.44 13.68
N PHE A 97 23.63 10.34 13.84
CA PHE A 97 23.84 9.31 14.85
C PHE A 97 23.82 7.93 14.18
N PRO A 98 24.94 7.48 13.58
CA PRO A 98 24.98 6.25 12.77
C PRO A 98 24.50 4.99 13.50
N ASP A 99 24.71 4.93 14.83
CA ASP A 99 24.34 3.78 15.66
C ASP A 99 22.86 3.76 16.07
N VAL A 100 22.05 4.75 15.67
CA VAL A 100 20.65 4.88 16.12
C VAL A 100 19.83 3.62 15.81
N ARG A 101 20.09 2.96 14.68
CA ARG A 101 19.42 1.70 14.33
C ARG A 101 19.82 0.55 15.24
N ALA A 102 21.10 0.45 15.60
CA ALA A 102 21.57 -0.55 16.53
C ALA A 102 20.91 -0.36 17.91
N ARG A 103 20.88 0.88 18.40
CA ARG A 103 20.23 1.26 19.67
C ARG A 103 18.73 0.96 19.66
N ARG A 104 18.02 1.26 18.57
CA ARG A 104 16.59 0.93 18.38
C ARG A 104 16.33 -0.59 18.37
N ASN A 105 17.27 -1.38 17.86
CA ASN A 105 17.16 -2.84 17.80
C ASN A 105 17.69 -3.54 19.07
N SER A 106 18.11 -2.78 20.10
CA SER A 106 18.57 -3.33 21.37
C SER A 106 17.50 -4.19 22.07
N PRO A 107 17.90 -5.15 22.93
CA PRO A 107 16.97 -5.93 23.72
C PRO A 107 16.05 -5.08 24.61
N LEU A 108 16.54 -3.93 25.12
CA LEU A 108 15.77 -3.03 25.96
C LEU A 108 14.59 -2.43 25.18
N VAL A 109 14.85 -1.82 24.01
CA VAL A 109 13.81 -1.17 23.19
C VAL A 109 12.82 -2.20 22.65
N THR A 110 13.32 -3.32 22.12
CA THR A 110 12.45 -4.36 21.52
C THR A 110 11.52 -5.00 22.55
N ARG A 111 12.02 -5.35 23.75
CA ARG A 111 11.19 -5.87 24.84
C ARG A 111 10.20 -4.83 25.35
N THR A 112 10.60 -3.56 25.40
CA THR A 112 9.72 -2.45 25.81
C THR A 112 8.56 -2.27 24.85
N VAL A 113 8.82 -2.26 23.53
CA VAL A 113 7.77 -2.21 22.51
C VAL A 113 6.85 -3.42 22.61
N ALA A 114 7.38 -4.63 22.82
CA ALA A 114 6.58 -5.83 23.03
C ALA A 114 5.69 -5.73 24.29
N GLY A 115 6.21 -5.17 25.39
CA GLY A 115 5.44 -4.87 26.59
C GLY A 115 4.33 -3.84 26.35
N CYS A 116 4.63 -2.77 25.61
CA CYS A 116 3.65 -1.75 25.23
C CYS A 116 2.51 -2.32 24.37
N MET A 117 2.83 -3.24 23.45
CA MET A 117 1.83 -3.95 22.67
C MET A 117 0.90 -4.81 23.52
N ARG A 118 1.41 -5.42 24.61
CA ARG A 118 0.58 -6.19 25.54
C ARG A 118 -0.27 -5.29 26.44
N ARG A 119 0.29 -4.15 26.87
CA ARG A 119 -0.35 -3.24 27.83
C ARG A 119 -1.39 -2.31 27.19
N TYR A 120 -1.07 -1.74 26.04
CA TYR A 120 -1.88 -0.73 25.35
C TYR A 120 -2.44 -1.20 24.00
N GLY A 121 -2.16 -2.46 23.63
CA GLY A 121 -2.62 -3.03 22.38
C GLY A 121 -4.14 -3.07 22.29
N THR A 122 -4.66 -2.70 21.14
CA THR A 122 -6.09 -2.83 20.82
C THR A 122 -6.29 -3.88 19.72
N PRO A 123 -7.40 -4.63 19.73
CA PRO A 123 -7.72 -5.57 18.66
C PRO A 123 -7.75 -4.89 17.30
N VAL A 124 -7.18 -5.55 16.29
CA VAL A 124 -7.18 -5.01 14.92
C VAL A 124 -8.59 -5.06 14.35
N ARG A 125 -9.21 -3.88 14.20
CA ARG A 125 -10.49 -3.72 13.50
C ARG A 125 -10.25 -3.57 12.01
N ARG A 126 -10.52 -4.65 11.26
CA ARG A 126 -10.33 -4.69 9.81
C ARG A 126 -11.59 -4.16 9.13
N LYS A 127 -11.41 -3.34 8.07
CA LYS A 127 -12.54 -2.88 7.26
C LYS A 127 -13.23 -4.07 6.57
N ARG A 128 -14.55 -4.01 6.48
CA ARG A 128 -15.41 -5.02 5.84
C ARG A 128 -15.04 -5.14 4.36
N PRO A 129 -14.94 -6.35 3.78
CA PRO A 129 -14.76 -6.52 2.34
C PRO A 129 -16.02 -6.05 1.58
N ILE A 130 -15.84 -5.44 0.40
CA ILE A 130 -16.95 -5.14 -0.50
C ILE A 130 -17.33 -6.42 -1.27
N CYS A 131 -18.50 -6.98 -1.00
CA CYS A 131 -19.02 -8.19 -1.66
C CYS A 131 -19.67 -7.85 -3.01
N GLU A 132 -20.26 -8.85 -3.66
CA GLU A 132 -20.97 -8.65 -4.93
C GLU A 132 -22.31 -7.92 -4.72
N ASP A 133 -23.05 -8.28 -3.66
CA ASP A 133 -24.32 -7.60 -3.32
C ASP A 133 -24.13 -6.09 -3.08
N ASP A 134 -23.02 -5.70 -2.43
CA ASP A 134 -22.64 -4.30 -2.24
C ASP A 134 -22.50 -3.55 -3.58
N ILE A 135 -21.95 -4.23 -4.62
CA ILE A 135 -21.77 -3.64 -5.95
C ILE A 135 -23.11 -3.57 -6.67
N ILE A 136 -23.92 -4.62 -6.59
CA ILE A 136 -25.27 -4.68 -7.19
C ILE A 136 -26.12 -3.53 -6.64
N GLN A 137 -26.11 -3.31 -5.32
CA GLN A 137 -26.84 -2.20 -4.70
C GLN A 137 -26.44 -0.84 -5.29
N VAL A 138 -25.14 -0.58 -5.48
CA VAL A 138 -24.69 0.70 -6.06
C VAL A 138 -25.06 0.79 -7.55
N ILE A 139 -25.05 -0.33 -8.28
CA ILE A 139 -25.52 -0.39 -9.68
C ILE A 139 -27.02 -0.10 -9.75
N ASP A 140 -27.83 -0.60 -8.82
CA ASP A 140 -29.25 -0.31 -8.78
C ASP A 140 -29.52 1.18 -8.50
N ASP A 141 -28.70 1.80 -7.64
CA ASP A 141 -28.83 3.22 -7.29
C ASP A 141 -28.41 4.19 -8.41
N ILE A 142 -27.30 3.91 -9.12
CA ILE A 142 -26.70 4.87 -10.08
C ILE A 142 -26.35 4.27 -11.45
N GLY A 143 -26.69 3.01 -11.72
CA GLY A 143 -26.36 2.31 -12.97
C GLY A 143 -27.00 2.93 -14.22
N GLN A 144 -28.17 3.55 -14.08
CA GLN A 144 -28.84 4.27 -15.16
C GLN A 144 -28.41 5.75 -15.26
N SER A 145 -27.54 6.23 -14.37
CA SER A 145 -27.09 7.63 -14.40
C SER A 145 -26.38 7.96 -15.71
N THR A 146 -26.73 9.10 -16.29
CA THR A 146 -26.03 9.67 -17.44
C THR A 146 -24.85 10.55 -17.04
N ALA A 147 -24.71 10.85 -15.75
CA ALA A 147 -23.61 11.65 -15.24
C ALA A 147 -22.28 10.87 -15.36
N HIS A 148 -21.31 11.51 -16.03
CA HIS A 148 -19.98 10.91 -16.23
C HIS A 148 -19.31 10.50 -14.92
N ASP A 149 -19.37 11.35 -13.89
CA ASP A 149 -18.71 11.10 -12.60
C ASP A 149 -19.33 9.91 -11.84
N ASP A 150 -20.61 9.57 -12.09
CA ASP A 150 -21.26 8.40 -11.50
C ASP A 150 -20.82 7.11 -12.21
N ARG A 151 -20.78 7.14 -13.55
CA ARG A 151 -20.25 6.02 -14.36
C ARG A 151 -18.77 5.79 -14.09
N LEU A 152 -18.00 6.86 -13.88
CA LEU A 152 -16.60 6.78 -13.44
C LEU A 152 -16.51 6.09 -12.08
N PHE A 153 -17.33 6.50 -11.10
CA PHE A 153 -17.31 5.90 -9.78
C PHE A 153 -17.66 4.41 -9.81
N LEU A 154 -18.72 4.00 -10.54
CA LEU A 154 -19.06 2.59 -10.75
C LEU A 154 -17.91 1.81 -11.40
N SER A 155 -17.28 2.40 -12.41
CA SER A 155 -16.13 1.79 -13.10
C SER A 155 -14.94 1.60 -12.15
N MET A 156 -14.64 2.59 -11.31
CA MET A 156 -13.58 2.50 -10.29
C MET A 156 -13.91 1.48 -9.20
N LEU A 157 -15.17 1.40 -8.77
CA LEU A 157 -15.62 0.48 -7.72
C LEU A 157 -15.48 -0.97 -8.17
N THR A 158 -16.02 -1.30 -9.34
CA THR A 158 -15.96 -2.64 -9.95
C THR A 158 -14.52 -3.03 -10.32
N THR A 159 -13.83 -2.18 -11.08
CA THR A 159 -12.44 -2.43 -11.50
C THR A 159 -11.49 -2.50 -10.31
N GLY A 160 -11.69 -1.65 -9.30
CA GLY A 160 -10.87 -1.65 -8.09
C GLY A 160 -11.02 -2.94 -7.29
N ARG A 161 -12.24 -3.48 -7.21
CA ARG A 161 -12.53 -4.77 -6.56
C ARG A 161 -11.95 -5.91 -7.38
N ASP A 162 -12.35 -6.06 -8.63
CA ASP A 162 -12.05 -7.25 -9.43
C ASP A 162 -10.59 -7.28 -9.91
N GLY A 163 -10.01 -6.11 -10.18
CA GLY A 163 -8.60 -5.94 -10.52
C GLY A 163 -7.67 -5.88 -9.31
N LEU A 164 -8.21 -5.99 -8.08
CA LEU A 164 -7.47 -5.87 -6.83
C LEU A 164 -6.61 -4.59 -6.77
N LEU A 165 -7.07 -3.47 -7.31
CA LEU A 165 -6.28 -2.24 -7.36
C LEU A 165 -6.20 -1.58 -5.98
N ARG A 166 -5.04 -1.01 -5.64
CA ARG A 166 -4.93 -0.07 -4.52
C ARG A 166 -5.62 1.23 -4.91
N LEU A 167 -6.19 1.92 -3.92
CA LEU A 167 -6.87 3.21 -4.17
C LEU A 167 -5.95 4.21 -4.87
N GLY A 168 -4.68 4.30 -4.46
CA GLY A 168 -3.69 5.20 -5.09
C GLY A 168 -3.32 4.88 -6.54
N GLU A 169 -3.80 3.76 -7.10
CA GLU A 169 -3.67 3.45 -8.53
C GLU A 169 -4.81 4.06 -9.34
N MET A 170 -5.94 4.34 -8.70
CA MET A 170 -7.12 4.93 -9.33
C MET A 170 -7.29 6.41 -9.00
N THR A 171 -6.64 6.89 -7.93
CA THR A 171 -6.77 8.27 -7.44
C THR A 171 -5.44 8.95 -7.24
N THR A 172 -5.44 10.27 -7.30
CA THR A 172 -4.30 11.10 -6.93
C THR A 172 -4.36 11.56 -5.46
N SER A 173 -3.21 11.98 -4.92
CA SER A 173 -3.14 12.53 -3.56
C SER A 173 -3.98 13.81 -3.42
N ASP A 174 -4.67 13.93 -2.28
CA ASP A 174 -5.38 15.16 -1.90
C ASP A 174 -4.39 16.32 -1.75
N THR A 175 -3.22 16.06 -1.14
CA THR A 175 -2.11 17.02 -1.07
C THR A 175 -1.36 17.09 -2.39
N VAL A 176 -1.33 18.27 -3.01
CA VAL A 176 -0.73 18.53 -4.33
C VAL A 176 0.74 18.11 -4.39
N ALA A 177 1.52 18.40 -3.34
CA ALA A 177 2.94 18.08 -3.26
C ALA A 177 3.27 16.58 -3.35
N PHE A 178 2.30 15.69 -3.08
CA PHE A 178 2.50 14.24 -3.13
C PHE A 178 1.89 13.58 -4.37
N ARG A 179 1.37 14.36 -5.32
CA ARG A 179 0.82 13.84 -6.57
C ARG A 179 1.94 13.30 -7.44
N SER A 180 1.77 12.08 -7.94
CA SER A 180 2.74 11.44 -8.84
C SER A 180 1.99 10.61 -9.88
N SER A 181 2.21 10.92 -11.15
CA SER A 181 1.60 10.17 -12.26
C SER A 181 2.10 8.73 -12.35
N ARG A 182 3.30 8.44 -11.83
CA ARG A 182 3.89 7.08 -11.80
C ARG A 182 3.10 6.10 -10.93
N LYS A 183 2.26 6.61 -10.00
CA LYS A 183 1.44 5.79 -9.11
C LYS A 183 0.11 5.39 -9.75
N LEU A 184 -0.32 6.08 -10.82
CA LEU A 184 -1.62 5.90 -11.45
C LEU A 184 -1.60 4.77 -12.47
N THR A 185 -2.73 4.07 -12.60
CA THR A 185 -2.98 3.17 -13.72
C THR A 185 -3.08 3.99 -15.01
N LEU A 186 -2.26 3.63 -15.99
CA LEU A 186 -2.23 4.24 -17.31
C LEU A 186 -2.96 3.35 -18.31
N ARG A 187 -3.53 3.97 -19.36
CA ARG A 187 -4.31 3.24 -20.38
C ARG A 187 -3.57 2.05 -21.00
N HIS A 188 -2.27 2.18 -21.22
CA HIS A 188 -1.45 1.15 -21.87
C HIS A 188 -1.00 0.00 -20.94
N THR A 189 -1.27 0.09 -19.63
CA THR A 189 -0.74 -0.88 -18.63
C THR A 189 -1.69 -2.05 -18.36
N GLN A 190 -2.80 -2.16 -19.08
CA GLN A 190 -3.84 -3.13 -18.79
C GLN A 190 -3.65 -4.47 -19.52
N PRO A 191 -3.52 -5.61 -18.81
CA PRO A 191 -3.45 -6.92 -19.43
C PRO A 191 -4.81 -7.31 -20.03
N THR A 192 -4.80 -7.75 -21.29
CA THR A 192 -5.97 -8.21 -22.07
C THR A 192 -6.52 -9.60 -21.67
N ALA A 193 -6.03 -10.19 -20.57
CA ALA A 193 -6.08 -11.65 -20.37
C ALA A 193 -6.54 -12.11 -18.97
N ALA A 194 -7.68 -11.62 -18.46
CA ALA A 194 -8.39 -12.27 -17.35
C ALA A 194 -9.84 -12.60 -17.78
N PRO A 195 -10.40 -13.75 -17.35
CA PRO A 195 -11.78 -14.14 -17.65
C PRO A 195 -12.75 -13.47 -16.67
N THR A 196 -12.57 -12.18 -16.39
CA THR A 196 -13.64 -11.36 -15.81
C THR A 196 -14.51 -10.85 -16.96
N PRO A 197 -15.83 -10.70 -16.77
CA PRO A 197 -16.69 -10.16 -17.81
C PRO A 197 -16.11 -8.83 -18.29
N ARG A 198 -15.62 -8.84 -19.54
CA ARG A 198 -14.88 -7.77 -20.24
C ARG A 198 -15.60 -6.41 -20.27
N ILE A 199 -16.84 -6.36 -19.79
CA ILE A 199 -17.74 -5.21 -19.80
C ILE A 199 -17.26 -4.14 -18.81
N PHE A 200 -16.76 -4.51 -17.62
CA PHE A 200 -16.47 -3.54 -16.55
C PHE A 200 -15.16 -2.75 -16.76
N LEU A 201 -14.14 -3.38 -17.36
CA LEU A 201 -12.90 -2.71 -17.73
C LEU A 201 -13.05 -1.86 -19.01
N ARG A 202 -14.04 -2.18 -19.85
CA ARG A 202 -14.31 -1.46 -21.10
C ARG A 202 -15.01 -0.13 -20.86
N LEU A 203 -15.85 -0.03 -19.83
CA LEU A 203 -16.59 1.18 -19.52
C LEU A 203 -15.70 2.41 -19.23
N PRO A 204 -14.68 2.35 -18.34
CA PRO A 204 -13.80 3.49 -18.13
C PRO A 204 -12.99 3.87 -19.37
N LEU A 205 -12.55 2.89 -20.18
CA LEU A 205 -11.86 3.17 -21.45
C LEU A 205 -12.77 3.88 -22.46
N LEU A 206 -14.01 3.41 -22.65
CA LEU A 206 -14.98 4.03 -23.57
C LEU A 206 -15.34 5.46 -23.14
N LEU A 207 -15.54 5.69 -21.84
CA LEU A 207 -15.81 7.04 -21.33
C LEU A 207 -14.61 7.98 -21.56
N CYS A 208 -13.40 7.48 -21.37
CA CYS A 208 -12.17 8.23 -21.57
C CYS A 208 -11.85 8.52 -23.04
N ASP A 209 -12.07 7.56 -23.94
CA ASP A 209 -11.80 7.77 -25.37
C ASP A 209 -12.80 8.75 -26.00
N ALA A 210 -14.04 8.79 -25.50
CA ALA A 210 -15.06 9.73 -25.97
C ALA A 210 -14.81 11.19 -25.53
N LEU A 211 -14.37 11.42 -24.28
CA LEU A 211 -14.23 12.77 -23.72
C LEU A 211 -12.78 13.29 -23.66
N PHE A 212 -11.81 12.39 -23.55
CA PHE A 212 -10.41 12.73 -23.27
C PHE A 212 -9.42 11.87 -24.09
N PRO A 213 -9.49 11.87 -25.43
CA PRO A 213 -8.70 10.94 -26.27
C PRO A 213 -7.19 11.11 -26.13
N LEU A 214 -6.71 12.28 -25.71
CA LEU A 214 -5.27 12.59 -25.62
C LEU A 214 -4.68 12.41 -24.21
N ASN A 215 -5.50 12.12 -23.19
CA ASN A 215 -5.01 11.93 -21.83
C ASN A 215 -4.45 10.50 -21.64
N ARG A 216 -3.36 10.36 -20.89
CA ARG A 216 -2.76 9.03 -20.61
C ARG A 216 -3.38 8.32 -19.41
N GLU A 217 -3.97 9.11 -18.51
CA GLU A 217 -4.62 8.64 -17.30
C GLU A 217 -5.94 7.93 -17.65
N LEU A 218 -6.19 6.81 -16.96
CA LEU A 218 -7.40 6.01 -17.16
C LEU A 218 -8.60 6.56 -16.38
N TRP A 219 -8.37 7.23 -15.26
CA TRP A 219 -9.44 7.67 -14.36
C TRP A 219 -9.56 9.19 -14.44
N LEU A 220 -10.55 9.67 -15.18
CA LEU A 220 -10.75 11.10 -15.43
C LEU A 220 -12.19 11.47 -15.13
N ARG A 221 -12.36 12.51 -14.33
CA ARG A 221 -13.65 13.15 -14.04
C ARG A 221 -14.17 13.91 -15.25
N SER A 222 -15.42 14.37 -15.18
CA SER A 222 -16.07 15.16 -16.23
C SER A 222 -15.32 16.45 -16.59
N ASN A 223 -14.52 16.97 -15.65
CA ASN A 223 -13.67 18.14 -15.84
C ASN A 223 -12.24 17.81 -16.30
N GLY A 224 -11.93 16.55 -16.63
CA GLY A 224 -10.61 16.10 -17.07
C GLY A 224 -9.57 15.92 -15.96
N ALA A 225 -9.94 16.13 -14.70
CA ALA A 225 -9.03 15.90 -13.57
C ALA A 225 -9.05 14.43 -13.12
N VAL A 226 -7.90 13.93 -12.65
CA VAL A 226 -7.82 12.65 -11.94
C VAL A 226 -8.55 12.77 -10.59
N PRO A 227 -9.45 11.85 -10.22
CA PRO A 227 -10.12 11.90 -8.93
C PRO A 227 -9.11 11.81 -7.77
N THR A 228 -9.35 12.56 -6.69
CA THR A 228 -8.51 12.46 -5.49
C THR A 228 -8.99 11.33 -4.57
N CYS A 229 -8.15 10.93 -3.61
CA CYS A 229 -8.55 9.96 -2.58
C CYS A 229 -9.82 10.43 -1.85
N ALA A 230 -9.90 11.71 -1.46
CA ALA A 230 -11.09 12.26 -0.81
C ALA A 230 -12.33 12.21 -1.72
N TRP A 231 -12.18 12.51 -3.02
CA TRP A 231 -13.30 12.41 -3.97
C TRP A 231 -13.91 11.00 -3.99
N PHE A 232 -13.06 9.97 -4.08
CA PHE A 232 -13.53 8.59 -4.11
C PHE A 232 -14.13 8.16 -2.77
N ILE A 233 -13.47 8.49 -1.65
CA ILE A 233 -13.92 8.10 -0.31
C ILE A 233 -15.23 8.80 0.07
N THR A 234 -15.44 10.05 -0.34
CA THR A 234 -16.71 10.76 -0.10
C THR A 234 -17.86 10.07 -0.83
N ARG A 235 -17.67 9.68 -2.09
CA ARG A 235 -18.67 8.89 -2.83
C ARG A 235 -18.88 7.51 -2.20
N LEU A 236 -17.81 6.82 -1.82
CA LEU A 236 -17.91 5.50 -1.17
C LEU A 236 -18.74 5.57 0.12
N LYS A 237 -18.56 6.60 0.95
CA LYS A 237 -19.32 6.79 2.20
C LYS A 237 -20.79 7.15 1.99
N ALA A 238 -21.20 7.56 0.79
CA ALA A 238 -22.60 7.82 0.48
C ALA A 238 -23.40 6.51 0.35
N TYR A 239 -22.75 5.42 -0.04
CA TYR A 239 -23.40 4.11 -0.26
C TYR A 239 -23.09 3.09 0.85
N PHE A 240 -21.98 3.26 1.56
CA PHE A 240 -21.49 2.26 2.52
C PHE A 240 -21.36 2.81 3.94
N PRO A 241 -21.58 1.96 4.97
CA PRO A 241 -21.30 2.32 6.35
C PRO A 241 -19.81 2.59 6.59
N HIS A 242 -19.49 3.16 7.75
CA HIS A 242 -18.13 3.54 8.13
C HIS A 242 -17.15 2.37 8.29
N ASP A 243 -17.61 1.13 8.18
CA ASP A 243 -16.81 -0.10 8.21
C ASP A 243 -16.16 -0.44 6.86
N VAL A 244 -16.47 0.31 5.79
CA VAL A 244 -15.85 0.21 4.46
C VAL A 244 -14.84 1.35 4.22
N ALA A 245 -13.77 1.08 3.47
CA ALA A 245 -12.79 2.08 3.02
C ALA A 245 -12.11 1.63 1.72
N GLY A 246 -11.16 2.41 1.18
CA GLY A 246 -10.45 2.05 -0.06
C GLY A 246 -9.79 0.65 -0.05
N GLN A 247 -9.30 0.17 1.10
CA GLN A 247 -8.74 -1.19 1.23
C GLN A 247 -9.79 -2.31 1.16
N SER A 248 -11.07 -1.98 1.35
CA SER A 248 -12.18 -2.94 1.27
C SER A 248 -12.38 -3.49 -0.14
N LEU A 249 -11.97 -2.75 -1.18
CA LEU A 249 -11.97 -3.22 -2.57
C LEU A 249 -11.07 -4.45 -2.74
N ARG A 250 -9.80 -4.33 -2.32
CA ARG A 250 -8.84 -5.44 -2.37
C ARG A 250 -9.26 -6.60 -1.49
N ALA A 251 -9.83 -6.32 -0.32
CA ALA A 251 -10.35 -7.36 0.57
C ALA A 251 -11.54 -8.09 -0.06
N GLY A 252 -12.45 -7.35 -0.71
CA GLY A 252 -13.60 -7.87 -1.45
C GLY A 252 -13.20 -8.78 -2.58
N GLY A 253 -12.38 -8.29 -3.52
CA GLY A 253 -11.94 -9.07 -4.66
C GLY A 253 -11.11 -10.29 -4.25
N ALA A 254 -10.16 -10.16 -3.31
CA ALA A 254 -9.35 -11.29 -2.87
C ALA A 254 -10.19 -12.37 -2.19
N THR A 255 -11.20 -11.97 -1.42
CA THR A 255 -12.14 -12.91 -0.78
C THR A 255 -13.00 -13.61 -1.83
N SER A 256 -13.55 -12.87 -2.78
CA SER A 256 -14.39 -13.42 -3.85
C SER A 256 -13.62 -14.40 -4.74
N LEU A 257 -12.37 -14.10 -5.11
CA LEU A 257 -11.52 -15.03 -5.87
C LEU A 257 -11.22 -16.30 -5.08
N ALA A 258 -10.95 -16.18 -3.77
CA ALA A 258 -10.71 -17.34 -2.92
C ALA A 258 -11.96 -18.22 -2.77
N GLU A 259 -13.14 -17.61 -2.63
CA GLU A 259 -14.43 -18.32 -2.60
C GLU A 259 -14.74 -19.02 -3.92
N ALA A 260 -14.34 -18.42 -5.05
CA ALA A 260 -14.45 -19.03 -6.38
C ALA A 260 -13.41 -20.14 -6.64
N GLY A 261 -12.56 -20.48 -5.65
CA GLY A 261 -11.55 -21.54 -5.78
C GLY A 261 -10.35 -21.16 -6.65
N VAL A 262 -10.11 -19.87 -6.87
CA VAL A 262 -8.94 -19.41 -7.65
C VAL A 262 -7.66 -19.74 -6.86
N PRO A 263 -6.64 -20.37 -7.49
CA PRO A 263 -5.42 -20.76 -6.80
C PRO A 263 -4.69 -19.58 -6.12
N PRO A 264 -4.09 -19.78 -4.93
CA PRO A 264 -3.44 -18.71 -4.16
C PRO A 264 -2.38 -17.92 -4.93
N ASN A 265 -1.56 -18.60 -5.74
CA ASN A 265 -0.52 -17.98 -6.58
C ASN A 265 -1.12 -17.07 -7.66
N VAL A 266 -2.31 -17.40 -8.17
CA VAL A 266 -3.03 -16.57 -9.15
C VAL A 266 -3.59 -15.33 -8.46
N ILE A 267 -4.24 -15.48 -7.30
CA ILE A 267 -4.71 -14.34 -6.49
C ILE A 267 -3.54 -13.41 -6.14
N GLN A 268 -2.42 -13.99 -5.69
CA GLN A 268 -1.20 -13.27 -5.37
C GLN A 268 -0.68 -12.47 -6.58
N GLY A 269 -0.66 -13.10 -7.77
CA GLY A 269 -0.27 -12.49 -9.04
C GLY A 269 -1.18 -11.33 -9.45
N ILE A 270 -2.51 -11.53 -9.45
CA ILE A 270 -3.49 -10.50 -9.82
C ILE A 270 -3.31 -9.24 -8.97
N GLY A 271 -3.18 -9.41 -7.65
CA GLY A 271 -3.02 -8.26 -6.75
C GLY A 271 -1.58 -7.76 -6.61
N ARG A 272 -0.62 -8.36 -7.33
CA ARG A 272 0.79 -7.97 -7.34
C ARG A 272 1.39 -7.92 -5.93
N TRP A 273 1.10 -8.95 -5.13
CA TRP A 273 1.69 -9.10 -3.79
C TRP A 273 3.01 -9.88 -3.88
N ALA A 274 4.09 -9.31 -3.34
CA ALA A 274 5.40 -9.94 -3.34
C ALA A 274 5.52 -11.14 -2.37
N SER A 275 4.55 -11.31 -1.47
CA SER A 275 4.55 -12.37 -0.43
C SER A 275 3.12 -12.78 -0.07
N ASP A 276 3.01 -13.68 0.90
CA ASP A 276 1.74 -14.13 1.52
C ASP A 276 0.93 -13.02 2.21
N ALA A 277 1.36 -11.75 2.09
CA ALA A 277 0.59 -10.59 2.52
C ALA A 277 -0.83 -10.54 1.92
N PHE A 278 -1.10 -11.19 0.78
CA PHE A 278 -2.46 -11.27 0.21
C PHE A 278 -3.45 -12.01 1.14
N GLN A 279 -2.98 -12.96 1.95
CA GLN A 279 -3.84 -13.71 2.87
C GLN A 279 -4.54 -12.79 3.88
N ILE A 280 -3.93 -11.65 4.25
CA ILE A 280 -4.55 -10.67 5.15
C ILE A 280 -5.78 -10.00 4.52
N TYR A 281 -5.94 -10.06 3.19
CA TYR A 281 -7.09 -9.50 2.48
C TYR A 281 -8.25 -10.49 2.37
N ILE A 282 -8.01 -11.80 2.51
CA ILE A 282 -9.08 -12.81 2.47
C ILE A 282 -9.81 -12.80 3.83
N ARG A 283 -11.09 -12.44 3.80
CA ARG A 283 -11.91 -12.17 4.99
C ARG A 283 -12.82 -13.35 5.31
N LYS A 284 -12.23 -14.52 5.55
CA LYS A 284 -12.93 -15.74 6.00
C LYS A 284 -12.38 -16.26 7.32
N ASN A 285 -13.15 -17.16 7.93
CA ASN A 285 -12.68 -17.91 9.10
C ASN A 285 -11.34 -18.60 8.75
N PRO A 286 -10.33 -18.61 9.63
CA PRO A 286 -9.04 -19.23 9.35
C PRO A 286 -9.11 -20.68 8.88
N VAL A 287 -10.08 -21.47 9.37
CA VAL A 287 -10.30 -22.85 8.93
C VAL A 287 -10.78 -22.90 7.48
N LEU A 288 -11.73 -22.03 7.11
CA LEU A 288 -12.20 -21.92 5.73
C LEU A 288 -11.10 -21.38 4.82
N LEU A 289 -10.29 -20.44 5.30
CA LEU A 289 -9.14 -19.94 4.56
C LEU A 289 -8.14 -21.07 4.28
N GLN A 290 -7.83 -21.89 5.28
CA GLN A 290 -6.93 -23.04 5.11
C GLN A 290 -7.49 -24.02 4.06
N ALA A 291 -8.79 -24.32 4.13
CA ALA A 291 -9.45 -25.18 3.16
C ALA A 291 -9.48 -24.57 1.75
N MET A 292 -9.71 -23.27 1.62
CA MET A 292 -9.73 -22.56 0.33
C MET A 292 -8.33 -22.47 -0.29
N LEU A 293 -7.30 -22.24 0.51
CA LEU A 293 -5.94 -22.05 0.00
C LEU A 293 -5.16 -23.36 -0.21
N PHE A 294 -5.45 -24.39 0.58
CA PHE A 294 -4.66 -25.62 0.62
C PHE A 294 -5.49 -26.91 0.54
N GLY A 295 -6.82 -26.81 0.46
CA GLY A 295 -7.68 -27.96 0.23
C GLY A 295 -7.42 -28.55 -1.14
N ARG A 296 -7.27 -29.88 -1.22
CA ARG A 296 -7.22 -30.57 -2.51
C ARG A 296 -8.58 -30.43 -3.20
N PRO A 297 -8.63 -30.14 -4.51
CA PRO A 297 -9.89 -30.19 -5.23
C PRO A 297 -10.45 -31.63 -5.14
N VAL A 298 -11.73 -31.75 -4.77
CA VAL A 298 -12.46 -33.03 -4.63
C VAL A 298 -12.59 -33.79 -5.96
N HIS A 299 -12.18 -33.17 -7.08
CA HIS A 299 -12.12 -33.78 -8.40
C HIS A 299 -10.72 -33.65 -9.02
N GLN A 300 -9.82 -34.55 -8.63
CA GLN A 300 -8.86 -35.10 -9.58
C GLN A 300 -9.34 -36.53 -9.89
N PRO A 301 -9.78 -36.85 -11.13
CA PRO A 301 -9.94 -38.24 -11.51
C PRO A 301 -8.58 -38.95 -11.33
N PRO A 302 -8.56 -40.21 -10.88
CA PRO A 302 -7.32 -40.94 -10.68
C PRO A 302 -6.52 -40.93 -11.98
N ALA A 303 -5.24 -40.57 -11.88
CA ALA A 303 -4.31 -40.63 -13.00
C ALA A 303 -4.40 -42.04 -13.60
N ALA A 304 -4.72 -42.12 -14.90
CA ALA A 304 -4.75 -43.39 -15.61
C ALA A 304 -3.38 -44.06 -15.44
N ALA A 305 -3.42 -45.28 -14.89
CA ALA A 305 -2.22 -46.10 -14.74
C ALA A 305 -1.59 -46.31 -16.13
N PRO A 306 -0.26 -46.21 -16.27
CA PRO A 306 0.39 -46.53 -17.53
C PRO A 306 0.20 -48.03 -17.83
N LEU A 307 -0.28 -48.32 -19.04
CA LEU A 307 -0.24 -49.65 -19.64
C LEU A 307 1.21 -50.04 -19.99
#